data_AF-A0AAV4D519-F1
#
_entry.id   AF-A0AAV4D519-F1
#
_cell.length_a   1.000
_cell.length_b   1.000
_cell.length_c   1.000
_cell.angle_alpha   90.00
_cell.angle_beta   90.00
_cell.angle_gamma   90.00
#
_symmetry.space_group_name_H-M   'P 1'
#
loop_
_entity.id
_entity.type
_entity.pdbx_description
1 polymer ?
#
loop_
_entity_poly.entity_id
_entity_poly.type
_entity_poly.pdbx_seq_one_letter_code
_entity_poly.pdbx_strand_id
1 'polypeptide(L)'
;MHNIPNTVMFVMAMEVILKAAEGSAGPANLGGGGSMPPLKAFMDDTTIICSKEDETRRMSTRLDDLMSWCRMEFKPKKSRSLSIRRGKIDEATTFTVAEQQIPTVSQEPIKSFGRWYDSSMKDTRRGAETLELASESLLAIHKRGFQGKFKIWCLQFMHIPKLLWPLLVYDICSSTVEAIEAKINKYSRKWLGVPLGLSDVAMYCRKAKLKLPMKSILEEYKCGKARLLTMLEESDDPVVKIVQPSLKTGI
;
A
#
# COMPACT_ATOMS: atom_id res chain seq x y z
N MET A 1 11.88 -6.74 -35.46
CA MET A 1 12.02 -5.68 -34.45
C MET A 1 11.08 -6.00 -33.31
N HIS A 2 11.60 -6.49 -32.19
CA HIS A 2 10.78 -6.66 -30.98
C HIS A 2 10.44 -5.25 -30.46
N ASN A 3 9.15 -4.89 -30.47
CA ASN A 3 8.69 -3.67 -29.81
C ASN A 3 9.07 -3.75 -28.35
N ILE A 4 10.03 -2.92 -27.93
CA ILE A 4 10.28 -2.67 -26.51
C ILE A 4 8.92 -2.25 -25.91
N PRO A 5 8.41 -2.91 -24.86
CA PRO A 5 7.11 -2.57 -24.31
C PRO A 5 7.09 -1.09 -23.92
N ASN A 6 6.06 -0.36 -24.36
CA ASN A 6 5.84 1.08 -24.16
C ASN A 6 6.25 1.54 -22.74
N THR A 7 5.96 0.73 -21.73
CA THR A 7 6.33 0.95 -20.33
C THR A 7 7.83 1.18 -20.09
N VAL A 8 8.72 0.40 -20.71
CA VAL A 8 10.17 0.55 -20.49
C VAL A 8 10.66 1.85 -21.12
N MET A 9 10.17 2.20 -22.32
CA MET A 9 10.48 3.48 -22.96
C MET A 9 9.97 4.66 -22.13
N PHE A 10 8.75 4.54 -21.59
CA PHE A 10 8.19 5.56 -20.70
C PHE A 10 9.02 5.74 -19.43
N VAL A 11 9.40 4.64 -18.76
CA VAL A 11 10.23 4.71 -17.55
C VAL A 11 11.60 5.31 -17.85
N MET A 12 12.24 4.94 -18.97
CA MET A 12 13.51 5.54 -19.37
C MET A 12 13.39 7.04 -19.65
N ALA A 13 12.31 7.47 -20.32
CA ALA A 13 12.07 8.89 -20.58
C ALA A 13 11.80 9.67 -19.28
N MET A 14 10.96 9.13 -18.40
CA MET A 14 10.70 9.72 -17.08
C MET A 14 11.97 9.82 -16.24
N GLU A 15 12.82 8.79 -16.25
CA GLU A 15 14.08 8.79 -15.50
C GLU A 15 15.02 9.92 -15.94
N VAL A 16 15.12 10.19 -17.25
CA VAL A 16 15.91 11.31 -17.78
C VAL A 16 15.37 12.65 -17.26
N ILE A 17 14.05 12.82 -17.25
CA ILE A 17 13.39 14.03 -16.75
C ILE A 17 13.65 14.21 -15.24
N LEU A 18 13.48 13.14 -14.46
CA LEU A 18 13.66 13.16 -13.01
C LEU A 18 15.11 13.49 -12.64
N LYS A 19 16.10 12.89 -13.31
CA LYS A 19 17.52 13.22 -13.09
C LYS A 19 17.85 14.67 -13.43
N ALA A 20 17.22 15.23 -14.46
CA ALA A 20 17.40 16.65 -14.82
C ALA A 20 16.80 17.61 -13.77
N ALA A 21 15.83 17.14 -12.98
CA ALA A 21 15.24 17.90 -11.89
C ALA A 21 15.99 17.71 -10.56
N GLU A 22 16.57 16.53 -10.31
CA GLU A 22 17.17 16.12 -9.03
C GLU A 22 18.18 17.13 -8.45
N GLY A 23 18.96 17.81 -9.30
CA GLY A 23 19.91 18.85 -8.88
C GLY A 23 19.30 20.11 -8.26
N SER A 24 17.97 20.23 -8.24
CA SER A 24 17.25 21.44 -7.77
C SER A 24 16.98 21.45 -6.27
N ALA A 25 17.18 20.32 -5.58
CA ALA A 25 17.03 20.20 -4.13
C ALA A 25 18.13 19.31 -3.56
N GLY A 26 18.51 19.57 -2.30
CA GLY A 26 19.39 18.66 -1.57
C GLY A 26 18.66 17.39 -1.15
N PRO A 27 19.40 16.34 -0.77
CA PRO A 27 18.79 15.14 -0.22
C PRO A 27 18.06 15.45 1.09
N ALA A 28 16.88 14.85 1.28
CA ALA A 28 16.11 15.02 2.50
C ALA A 28 16.76 14.27 3.66
N ASN A 29 17.00 14.98 4.76
CA ASN A 29 17.52 14.36 5.97
C ASN A 29 16.41 13.60 6.70
N LEU A 30 16.58 12.30 6.87
CA LEU A 30 15.63 11.43 7.57
C LEU A 30 15.91 11.34 9.08
N GLY A 31 16.99 11.98 9.56
CA GLY A 31 17.55 11.76 10.89
C GLY A 31 18.44 10.51 10.94
N GLY A 32 19.21 10.37 12.02
CA GLY A 32 20.04 9.17 12.25
C GLY A 32 21.17 8.94 11.24
N GLY A 33 21.59 9.97 10.50
CA GLY A 33 22.61 9.87 9.45
C GLY A 33 22.10 9.38 8.09
N GLY A 34 20.81 9.07 7.98
CA GLY A 34 20.16 8.70 6.72
C GLY A 34 19.72 9.90 5.91
N SER A 35 19.95 9.85 4.59
CA SER A 35 19.42 10.83 3.64
C SER A 35 18.66 10.14 2.52
N MET A 36 17.58 10.76 2.04
CA MET A 36 16.76 10.26 0.95
C MET A 36 16.95 11.17 -0.28
N PRO A 37 17.05 10.62 -1.50
CA PRO A 37 17.01 11.46 -2.69
C PRO A 37 15.71 12.28 -2.71
N PRO A 38 15.76 13.52 -3.22
CA PRO A 38 14.63 14.44 -3.15
C PRO A 38 13.48 14.02 -4.07
N LEU A 39 13.74 13.12 -5.01
CA LEU A 39 12.78 12.59 -5.96
C LEU A 39 12.71 11.08 -5.86
N LYS A 40 11.47 10.57 -5.85
CA LYS A 40 11.16 9.17 -6.05
C LYS A 40 10.03 9.07 -7.04
N ALA A 41 10.08 8.09 -7.92
CA ALA A 41 9.01 7.87 -8.87
C ALA A 41 8.71 6.39 -9.07
N PHE A 42 7.47 6.11 -9.42
CA PHE A 42 7.05 4.84 -9.96
C PHE A 42 6.10 5.11 -11.13
N MET A 43 6.59 4.85 -12.34
CA MET A 43 5.88 5.24 -13.55
C MET A 43 5.60 6.76 -13.55
N ASP A 44 4.34 7.19 -13.60
CA ASP A 44 3.92 8.59 -13.59
C ASP A 44 3.80 9.17 -12.17
N ASP A 45 3.64 8.33 -11.15
CA ASP A 45 3.54 8.77 -9.76
C ASP A 45 4.91 9.23 -9.26
N THR A 46 5.05 10.55 -9.09
CA THR A 46 6.27 11.19 -8.60
C THR A 46 6.05 11.75 -7.20
N THR A 47 7.01 11.51 -6.30
CA THR A 47 7.01 12.00 -4.92
C THR A 47 8.24 12.87 -4.70
N ILE A 48 8.00 14.11 -4.26
CA ILE A 48 9.05 15.05 -3.86
C ILE A 48 9.17 14.99 -2.34
N ILE A 49 10.39 14.78 -1.83
CA ILE A 49 10.69 14.72 -0.39
C ILE A 49 11.86 15.67 -0.15
N CYS A 50 11.63 16.80 0.52
CA CYS A 50 12.70 17.75 0.86
C CYS A 50 12.59 18.19 2.32
N SER A 51 13.70 18.65 2.89
CA SER A 51 13.74 19.13 4.28
C SER A 51 13.28 20.58 4.44
N LYS A 52 13.27 21.37 3.36
CA LYS A 52 12.88 22.79 3.36
C LYS A 52 11.80 23.06 2.34
N GLU A 53 10.91 23.99 2.67
CA GLU A 53 9.84 24.45 1.80
C GLU A 53 10.36 25.06 0.49
N ASP A 54 11.39 25.91 0.56
CA ASP A 54 11.97 26.56 -0.62
C ASP A 54 12.56 25.57 -1.61
N GLU A 55 13.18 24.50 -1.12
CA GLU A 55 13.74 23.42 -1.94
C GLU A 55 12.63 22.66 -2.64
N THR A 56 11.53 22.34 -1.94
CA THR A 56 10.34 21.71 -2.54
C THR A 56 9.71 22.60 -3.62
N ARG A 57 9.58 23.91 -3.38
CA ARG A 57 9.03 24.84 -4.37
C ARG A 57 9.90 24.90 -5.63
N ARG A 58 11.22 25.05 -5.48
CA ARG A 58 12.17 25.05 -6.60
C ARG A 58 12.12 23.74 -7.39
N MET A 59 12.08 22.61 -6.70
CA MET A 59 11.97 21.29 -7.33
C MET A 59 10.66 21.14 -8.10
N SER A 60 9.53 21.54 -7.51
CA SER A 60 8.21 21.48 -8.15
C SER A 60 8.16 22.34 -9.41
N THR A 61 8.64 23.58 -9.35
CA THR A 61 8.72 24.47 -10.53
C THR A 61 9.61 23.89 -11.61
N ARG A 62 10.79 23.38 -11.26
CA ARG A 62 11.69 22.76 -12.22
C ARG A 62 11.07 21.55 -12.90
N LEU A 63 10.36 20.72 -12.15
CA LEU A 63 9.66 19.56 -12.69
C LEU A 63 8.53 19.97 -13.64
N ASP A 64 7.74 20.98 -13.27
CA ASP A 64 6.68 21.52 -14.14
C ASP A 64 7.26 22.04 -15.47
N ASP A 65 8.38 22.77 -15.42
CA ASP A 65 9.08 23.25 -16.62
C ASP A 65 9.51 22.09 -17.52
N LEU A 66 10.17 21.07 -16.95
CA LEU A 66 10.66 19.93 -17.72
C LEU A 66 9.53 19.08 -18.30
N MET A 67 8.44 18.89 -17.55
CA MET A 67 7.25 18.20 -18.05
C MET A 67 6.61 18.96 -19.20
N SER A 68 6.49 20.30 -19.07
CA SER A 68 5.99 21.17 -20.13
C SER A 68 6.85 21.07 -21.40
N TRP A 69 8.18 21.07 -21.27
CA TRP A 69 9.11 20.83 -22.39
C TRP A 69 8.87 19.48 -23.08
N CYS A 70 8.53 18.45 -22.30
CA CYS A 70 8.21 17.12 -22.81
C CYS A 70 6.76 16.98 -23.30
N ARG A 71 5.98 18.08 -23.33
CA ARG A 71 4.54 18.11 -23.66
C ARG A 71 3.70 17.20 -22.74
N MET A 72 4.09 17.13 -21.47
CA MET A 72 3.39 16.44 -20.40
C MET A 72 2.96 17.44 -19.32
N GLU A 73 1.97 17.07 -18.51
CA GLU A 73 1.45 17.94 -17.46
C GLU A 73 1.06 17.10 -16.24
N PHE A 74 1.44 17.58 -15.04
CA PHE A 74 0.94 17.01 -13.80
C PHE A 74 -0.49 17.47 -13.56
N LYS A 75 -1.35 16.56 -13.06
CA LYS A 75 -2.75 16.89 -12.76
C LYS A 75 -2.87 17.41 -11.33
N PRO A 76 -3.15 18.71 -11.09
CA PRO A 76 -3.22 19.26 -9.73
C PRO A 76 -4.27 18.57 -8.87
N LYS A 77 -5.39 18.14 -9.49
CA LYS A 77 -6.45 17.35 -8.85
C LYS A 77 -5.97 16.00 -8.30
N LYS A 78 -4.88 15.43 -8.81
CA LYS A 78 -4.27 14.17 -8.34
C LYS A 78 -3.07 14.38 -7.42
N SER A 79 -2.51 15.58 -7.37
CA SER A 79 -1.35 15.92 -6.55
C SER A 79 -1.77 16.36 -5.16
N ARG A 80 -1.07 15.91 -4.11
CA ARG A 80 -1.28 16.38 -2.73
C ARG A 80 0.04 16.75 -2.08
N SER A 81 -0.02 17.67 -1.13
CA SER A 81 1.13 18.02 -0.30
C SER A 81 0.92 17.66 1.17
N LEU A 82 2.01 17.27 1.82
CA LEU A 82 2.10 17.09 3.26
C LEU A 82 3.33 17.82 3.77
N SER A 83 3.11 18.76 4.70
CA SER A 83 4.17 19.50 5.37
C SER A 83 4.19 19.12 6.84
N ILE A 84 5.38 18.83 7.39
CA ILE A 84 5.55 18.45 8.78
C ILE A 84 6.55 19.41 9.42
N ARG A 85 6.13 20.10 10.49
CA ARG A 85 6.96 21.04 11.25
C ARG A 85 6.96 20.64 12.72
N ARG A 86 8.14 20.36 13.28
CA ARG A 86 8.32 19.93 14.69
C ARG A 86 7.41 18.75 15.08
N GLY A 87 7.29 17.76 14.18
CA GLY A 87 6.50 16.55 14.39
C GLY A 87 4.98 16.73 14.31
N LYS A 88 4.49 17.90 13.91
CA LYS A 88 3.07 18.17 13.67
C LYS A 88 2.83 18.51 12.21
N ILE A 89 1.64 18.20 11.71
CA ILE A 89 1.21 18.59 10.37
C ILE A 89 1.07 20.11 10.34
N ASP A 90 1.69 20.72 9.33
CA ASP A 90 1.62 22.16 9.05
C ASP A 90 0.68 22.40 7.86
N GLU A 91 -0.53 22.87 8.14
CA GLU A 91 -1.56 23.11 7.13
C GLU A 91 -1.42 24.47 6.43
N ALA A 92 -0.59 25.37 6.97
CA ALA A 92 -0.37 26.69 6.39
C ALA A 92 0.55 26.64 5.16
N THR A 93 1.47 25.67 5.14
CA THR A 93 2.42 25.50 4.04
C THR A 93 1.73 24.83 2.85
N THR A 94 1.59 25.55 1.75
CA THR A 94 0.88 25.12 0.53
C THR A 94 1.80 25.18 -0.69
N PHE A 95 1.59 24.27 -1.65
CA PHE A 95 2.40 24.19 -2.87
C PHE A 95 1.53 24.36 -4.11
N THR A 96 2.18 24.65 -5.22
CA THR A 96 1.54 24.84 -6.52
C THR A 96 2.14 23.89 -7.53
N VAL A 97 1.29 23.30 -8.37
CA VAL A 97 1.66 22.44 -9.50
C VAL A 97 0.85 22.91 -10.71
N ALA A 98 1.49 23.10 -11.86
CA ALA A 98 0.85 23.64 -13.06
C ALA A 98 0.07 24.95 -12.78
N GLU A 99 0.70 25.87 -12.04
CA GLU A 99 0.15 27.16 -11.61
C GLU A 99 -1.11 27.08 -10.73
N GLN A 100 -1.51 25.88 -10.29
CA GLN A 100 -2.67 25.65 -9.43
C GLN A 100 -2.22 25.21 -8.03
N GLN A 101 -2.86 25.76 -7.00
CA GLN A 101 -2.62 25.31 -5.63
C GLN A 101 -3.11 23.88 -5.44
N ILE A 102 -2.24 23.01 -4.95
CA ILE A 102 -2.60 21.62 -4.65
C ILE A 102 -3.19 21.51 -3.23
N PRO A 103 -4.23 20.68 -3.03
CA PRO A 103 -4.79 20.49 -1.70
C PRO A 103 -3.82 19.73 -0.79
N THR A 104 -3.90 20.04 0.50
CA THR A 104 -3.12 19.31 1.51
C THR A 104 -3.76 17.95 1.80
N VAL A 105 -2.96 17.00 2.30
CA VAL A 105 -3.46 15.67 2.70
C VAL A 105 -4.53 15.77 3.82
N SER A 106 -4.50 16.83 4.64
CA SER A 106 -5.55 17.10 5.62
C SER A 106 -6.89 17.46 5.00
N GLN A 107 -6.87 18.22 3.89
CA GLN A 107 -8.08 18.62 3.18
C GLN A 107 -8.62 17.45 2.37
N GLU A 108 -7.75 16.78 1.62
CA GLU A 108 -8.11 15.68 0.74
C GLU A 108 -7.08 14.53 0.88
N PRO A 109 -7.46 13.43 1.56
CA PRO A 109 -6.61 12.25 1.67
C PRO A 109 -6.21 11.69 0.31
N ILE A 110 -5.00 11.14 0.21
CA ILE A 110 -4.49 10.53 -1.02
C ILE A 110 -4.22 9.05 -0.82
N LYS A 111 -4.49 8.27 -1.88
CA LYS A 111 -4.07 6.88 -1.95
C LYS A 111 -2.81 6.77 -2.82
N SER A 112 -1.71 6.31 -2.25
CA SER A 112 -0.46 6.04 -2.95
C SER A 112 -0.02 4.59 -2.70
N PHE A 113 0.33 3.86 -3.76
CA PHE A 113 0.68 2.43 -3.73
C PHE A 113 -0.28 1.55 -2.91
N GLY A 114 -1.58 1.82 -3.00
CA GLY A 114 -2.58 1.05 -2.25
C GLY A 114 -2.78 1.46 -0.79
N ARG A 115 -1.94 2.36 -0.26
CA ARG A 115 -2.02 2.91 1.10
C ARG A 115 -2.69 4.28 1.10
N TRP A 116 -3.62 4.50 2.02
CA TRP A 116 -4.22 5.80 2.26
C TRP A 116 -3.36 6.62 3.22
N TYR A 117 -3.16 7.88 2.88
CA TYR A 117 -2.53 8.90 3.71
C TYR A 117 -3.59 9.94 4.05
N ASP A 118 -3.80 10.15 5.34
CA ASP A 118 -4.73 11.14 5.91
C ASP A 118 -4.02 11.91 7.05
N SER A 119 -4.66 12.96 7.54
CA SER A 119 -4.10 13.80 8.63
C SER A 119 -3.86 13.06 9.95
N SER A 120 -4.48 11.89 10.15
CA SER A 120 -4.28 11.13 11.38
C SER A 120 -2.92 10.42 11.39
N MET A 121 -2.36 10.12 10.21
CA MET A 121 -1.15 9.32 10.01
C MET A 121 -1.16 7.99 10.80
N LYS A 122 -2.36 7.45 11.06
CA LYS A 122 -2.59 6.25 11.86
C LYS A 122 -3.39 5.21 11.09
N ASP A 123 -3.02 3.95 11.26
CA ASP A 123 -3.70 2.83 10.60
C ASP A 123 -4.88 2.28 11.41
N THR A 124 -5.21 2.87 12.57
CA THR A 124 -6.21 2.32 13.52
C THR A 124 -7.57 2.03 12.88
N ARG A 125 -8.03 2.90 11.96
CA ARG A 125 -9.33 2.71 11.28
C ARG A 125 -9.28 1.61 10.20
N ARG A 126 -8.09 1.29 9.68
CA ARG A 126 -7.90 0.40 8.52
C ARG A 126 -8.19 -1.05 8.86
N GLY A 127 -7.99 -1.46 10.12
CA GLY A 127 -8.40 -2.77 10.61
C GLY A 127 -9.92 -2.97 10.54
N ALA A 128 -10.69 -1.99 11.02
CA ALA A 128 -12.16 -2.03 10.98
C ALA A 128 -12.69 -2.03 9.54
N GLU A 129 -12.15 -1.19 8.68
CA GLU A 129 -12.51 -1.15 7.25
C GLU A 129 -12.19 -2.48 6.54
N THR A 130 -11.07 -3.12 6.86
CA THR A 130 -10.69 -4.41 6.27
C THR A 130 -11.65 -5.53 6.73
N LEU A 131 -12.08 -5.49 8.00
CA LEU A 131 -13.09 -6.42 8.54
C LEU A 131 -14.46 -6.22 7.89
N GLU A 132 -14.86 -4.97 7.65
CA GLU A 132 -16.09 -4.63 6.94
C GLU A 132 -16.04 -5.11 5.49
N LEU A 133 -14.96 -4.80 4.77
CA LEU A 133 -14.70 -5.27 3.41
C LEU A 133 -14.78 -6.81 3.31
N ALA A 134 -14.20 -7.52 4.29
CA ALA A 134 -14.29 -8.98 4.37
C ALA A 134 -15.75 -9.44 4.53
N SER A 135 -16.49 -8.79 5.43
CA SER A 135 -17.88 -9.14 5.73
C SER A 135 -18.81 -8.92 4.54
N GLU A 136 -18.69 -7.78 3.86
CA GLU A 136 -19.48 -7.43 2.68
C GLU A 136 -19.19 -8.37 1.51
N SER A 137 -17.91 -8.66 1.26
CA SER A 137 -17.50 -9.56 0.17
C SER A 137 -17.99 -10.99 0.42
N LEU A 138 -17.91 -11.48 1.66
CA LEU A 138 -18.45 -12.79 2.03
C LEU A 138 -19.97 -12.86 1.87
N LEU A 139 -20.69 -11.81 2.29
CA LEU A 139 -22.14 -11.70 2.09
C LEU A 139 -22.50 -11.68 0.59
N ALA A 140 -21.73 -10.95 -0.22
CA ALA A 140 -21.92 -10.90 -1.66
C ALA A 140 -21.76 -12.29 -2.29
N ILE A 141 -20.70 -13.03 -1.95
CA ILE A 141 -20.48 -14.41 -2.40
C ILE A 141 -21.61 -15.33 -1.91
N HIS A 142 -22.03 -15.17 -0.65
CA HIS A 142 -23.08 -15.99 -0.05
C HIS A 142 -24.41 -15.86 -0.80
N LYS A 143 -24.81 -14.62 -1.12
CA LYS A 143 -26.06 -14.29 -1.83
C LYS A 143 -26.09 -14.79 -3.27
N ARG A 144 -24.95 -15.09 -3.90
CA ARG A 144 -24.95 -15.67 -5.25
C ARG A 144 -25.49 -17.11 -5.21
N GLY A 145 -26.23 -17.51 -6.24
CA GLY A 145 -26.81 -18.85 -6.41
C GLY A 145 -25.79 -19.95 -6.76
N PHE A 146 -24.49 -19.74 -6.52
CA PHE A 146 -23.46 -20.72 -6.85
C PHE A 146 -23.48 -21.94 -5.91
N GLN A 147 -23.07 -23.09 -6.44
CA GLN A 147 -22.78 -24.27 -5.60
C GLN A 147 -21.64 -23.95 -4.62
N GLY A 148 -21.64 -24.64 -3.48
CA GLY A 148 -20.68 -24.44 -2.39
C GLY A 148 -19.20 -24.44 -2.84
N LYS A 149 -18.82 -25.40 -3.67
CA LYS A 149 -17.46 -25.51 -4.23
C LYS A 149 -16.99 -24.27 -4.98
N PHE A 150 -17.89 -23.61 -5.73
CA PHE A 150 -17.55 -22.39 -6.47
C PHE A 150 -17.46 -21.18 -5.55
N LYS A 151 -18.26 -21.12 -4.47
CA LYS A 151 -18.13 -20.08 -3.44
C LYS A 151 -16.79 -20.18 -2.72
N ILE A 152 -16.36 -21.40 -2.41
CA ILE A 152 -15.03 -21.68 -1.83
C ILE A 152 -13.92 -21.29 -2.81
N TRP A 153 -14.08 -21.61 -4.09
CA TRP A 153 -13.12 -21.18 -5.11
C TRP A 153 -12.99 -19.65 -5.18
N CYS A 154 -14.11 -18.91 -5.21
CA CYS A 154 -14.09 -17.44 -5.19
C CYS A 154 -13.43 -16.89 -3.91
N LEU A 155 -13.72 -17.50 -2.76
CA LEU A 155 -13.07 -17.15 -1.50
C LEU A 155 -11.55 -17.31 -1.61
N GLN A 156 -11.10 -18.48 -2.06
CA GLN A 156 -9.69 -18.87 -2.06
C GLN A 156 -8.84 -18.09 -3.06
N PHE A 157 -9.37 -17.82 -4.25
CA PHE A 157 -8.61 -17.27 -5.38
C PHE A 157 -8.94 -15.81 -5.71
N MET A 158 -10.02 -15.25 -5.16
CA MET A 158 -10.37 -13.84 -5.38
C MET A 158 -10.38 -13.07 -4.06
N HIS A 159 -11.11 -13.56 -3.05
CA HIS A 159 -11.35 -12.78 -1.85
C HIS A 159 -10.14 -12.74 -0.91
N ILE A 160 -9.53 -13.90 -0.61
CA ILE A 160 -8.33 -13.96 0.24
C ILE A 160 -7.19 -13.12 -0.34
N PRO A 161 -6.80 -13.25 -1.64
CA PRO A 161 -5.77 -12.38 -2.23
C PRO A 161 -6.10 -10.88 -2.11
N LYS A 162 -7.37 -10.50 -2.29
CA LYS A 162 -7.82 -9.11 -2.12
C LYS A 162 -7.65 -8.61 -0.68
N LEU A 163 -7.85 -9.47 0.33
CA LEU A 163 -7.67 -9.13 1.75
C LEU A 163 -6.19 -9.12 2.16
N LEU A 164 -5.34 -9.94 1.55
CA LEU A 164 -3.92 -10.00 1.91
C LEU A 164 -3.20 -8.68 1.62
N TRP A 165 -3.60 -7.93 0.60
CA TRP A 165 -3.00 -6.63 0.30
C TRP A 165 -3.14 -5.59 1.42
N PRO A 166 -4.35 -5.22 1.89
CA PRO A 166 -4.49 -4.30 3.02
C PRO A 166 -3.88 -4.85 4.31
N LEU A 167 -3.94 -6.17 4.54
CA LEU A 167 -3.30 -6.79 5.69
C LEU A 167 -1.76 -6.69 5.65
N LEU A 168 -1.17 -6.69 4.46
CA LEU A 168 0.28 -6.49 4.30
C LEU A 168 0.66 -5.02 4.50
N VAL A 169 -0.06 -4.11 3.85
CA VAL A 169 0.27 -2.67 3.75
C VAL A 169 0.06 -1.91 5.05
N TYR A 170 -1.00 -2.24 5.82
CA TYR A 170 -1.34 -1.54 7.06
C TYR A 170 -0.86 -2.29 8.30
N ASP A 171 -0.67 -1.55 9.39
CA ASP A 171 -0.43 -2.12 10.71
C ASP A 171 -1.75 -2.53 11.36
N ILE A 172 -2.19 -3.76 11.06
CA ILE A 172 -3.42 -4.34 11.58
C ILE A 172 -3.08 -5.38 12.66
N CYS A 173 -3.76 -5.31 13.81
CA CYS A 173 -3.55 -6.27 14.90
C CYS A 173 -3.97 -7.69 14.49
N SER A 174 -3.23 -8.70 14.96
CA SER A 174 -3.51 -10.13 14.72
C SER A 174 -4.93 -10.53 15.15
N SER A 175 -5.43 -9.98 16.26
CA SER A 175 -6.81 -10.19 16.73
C SER A 175 -7.88 -9.78 15.71
N THR A 176 -7.62 -8.74 14.89
CA THR A 176 -8.55 -8.35 13.81
C THR A 176 -8.54 -9.39 12.70
N VAL A 177 -7.37 -9.95 12.37
CA VAL A 177 -7.23 -11.00 11.36
C VAL A 177 -7.90 -12.30 11.83
N GLU A 178 -7.78 -12.65 13.10
CA GLU A 178 -8.50 -13.77 13.72
C GLU A 178 -10.02 -13.59 13.61
N ALA A 179 -10.54 -12.38 13.84
CA ALA A 179 -11.96 -12.09 13.67
C ALA A 179 -12.42 -12.22 12.21
N ILE A 180 -11.58 -11.85 11.24
CA ILE A 180 -11.83 -12.07 9.80
C ILE A 180 -11.86 -13.57 9.51
N GLU A 181 -10.87 -14.34 10.00
CA GLU A 181 -10.81 -15.78 9.79
C GLU A 181 -12.03 -16.50 10.38
N ALA A 182 -12.46 -16.13 11.60
CA ALA A 182 -13.65 -16.71 12.21
C ALA A 182 -14.91 -16.52 11.34
N LYS A 183 -15.07 -15.34 10.72
CA LYS A 183 -16.15 -15.06 9.76
C LYS A 183 -16.01 -15.92 8.50
N ILE A 184 -14.81 -16.02 7.93
CA ILE A 184 -14.52 -16.87 6.77
C ILE A 184 -14.86 -18.33 7.09
N ASN A 185 -14.49 -18.83 8.27
CA ASN A 185 -14.69 -20.22 8.66
C ASN A 185 -16.18 -20.54 8.78
N LYS A 186 -16.99 -19.63 9.31
CA LYS A 186 -18.45 -19.76 9.38
C LYS A 186 -19.08 -19.95 7.99
N TYR A 187 -18.70 -19.14 7.02
CA TYR A 187 -19.21 -19.26 5.65
C TYR A 187 -18.66 -20.50 4.94
N SER A 188 -17.37 -20.79 5.12
CA SER A 188 -16.72 -21.93 4.49
C SER A 188 -17.35 -23.25 4.91
N ARG A 189 -17.62 -23.43 6.21
CA ARG A 189 -18.32 -24.62 6.72
C ARG A 189 -19.71 -24.76 6.12
N LYS A 190 -20.47 -23.66 6.07
CA LYS A 190 -21.82 -23.63 5.47
C LYS A 190 -21.79 -23.97 3.98
N TRP A 191 -20.80 -23.50 3.23
CA TRP A 191 -20.69 -23.75 1.79
C TRP A 191 -20.22 -25.17 1.48
N LEU A 192 -19.33 -25.73 2.28
CA LEU A 192 -18.87 -27.12 2.12
C LEU A 192 -19.87 -28.15 2.64
N GLY A 193 -20.85 -27.75 3.44
CA GLY A 193 -21.80 -28.66 4.08
C GLY A 193 -21.18 -29.49 5.21
N VAL A 194 -20.07 -29.02 5.79
CA VAL A 194 -19.42 -29.68 6.93
C VAL A 194 -20.02 -29.20 8.26
N PRO A 195 -19.95 -30.01 9.33
CA PRO A 195 -20.46 -29.62 10.64
C PRO A 195 -19.82 -28.31 11.15
N LEU A 196 -20.62 -27.45 11.80
CA LEU A 196 -20.12 -26.19 12.38
C LEU A 196 -19.05 -26.41 13.46
N GLY A 197 -19.09 -27.56 14.15
CA GLY A 197 -18.09 -27.95 15.14
C GLY A 197 -16.79 -28.55 14.58
N LEU A 198 -16.65 -28.64 13.25
CA LEU A 198 -15.38 -29.07 12.64
C LEU A 198 -14.27 -28.08 13.02
N SER A 199 -13.16 -28.59 13.58
CA SER A 199 -12.06 -27.75 14.02
C SER A 199 -11.39 -27.01 12.84
N ASP A 200 -10.87 -25.81 13.10
CA ASP A 200 -10.13 -25.03 12.10
C ASP A 200 -8.87 -25.78 11.63
N VAL A 201 -8.22 -26.52 12.54
CA VAL A 201 -7.09 -27.40 12.21
C VAL A 201 -7.50 -28.42 11.16
N ALA A 202 -8.65 -29.07 11.30
CA ALA A 202 -9.13 -30.02 10.29
C ALA A 202 -9.48 -29.34 8.96
N MET A 203 -9.85 -28.05 8.95
CA MET A 203 -10.09 -27.31 7.72
C MET A 203 -8.81 -26.97 6.95
N TYR A 204 -7.74 -26.61 7.66
CA TYR A 204 -6.49 -26.12 7.07
C TYR A 204 -5.38 -27.17 6.99
N CYS A 205 -5.56 -28.34 7.61
CA CYS A 205 -4.55 -29.39 7.64
C CYS A 205 -4.23 -29.91 6.23
N ARG A 206 -2.96 -29.80 5.83
CA ARG A 206 -2.46 -30.36 4.56
C ARG A 206 -1.98 -31.82 4.67
N LYS A 207 -1.80 -32.32 5.89
CA LYS A 207 -1.27 -33.66 6.19
C LYS A 207 -2.36 -34.70 6.49
N ALA A 208 -3.59 -34.27 6.76
CA ALA A 208 -4.71 -35.16 7.04
C ALA A 208 -5.13 -35.96 5.80
N LYS A 209 -5.89 -37.04 6.02
CA LYS A 209 -6.49 -37.84 4.93
C LYS A 209 -7.48 -37.01 4.10
N LEU A 210 -8.29 -36.19 4.77
CA LEU A 210 -9.13 -35.18 4.11
C LEU A 210 -8.32 -33.90 3.95
N LYS A 211 -8.08 -33.48 2.71
CA LYS A 211 -7.38 -32.25 2.37
C LYS A 211 -8.37 -31.30 1.70
N LEU A 212 -8.75 -30.24 2.40
CA LEU A 212 -9.57 -29.19 1.81
C LEU A 212 -8.67 -28.16 1.13
N PRO A 213 -9.06 -27.60 -0.03
CA PRO A 213 -8.29 -26.58 -0.74
C PRO A 213 -8.45 -25.20 -0.09
N MET A 214 -8.27 -25.14 1.24
CA MET A 214 -8.48 -23.95 2.06
C MET A 214 -7.15 -23.48 2.62
N LYS A 215 -6.93 -22.17 2.62
CA LYS A 215 -5.80 -21.54 3.30
C LYS A 215 -6.29 -20.71 4.47
N SER A 216 -5.59 -20.79 5.59
CA SER A 216 -5.79 -19.87 6.71
C SER A 216 -5.30 -18.49 6.29
N ILE A 217 -6.16 -17.48 6.48
CA ILE A 217 -5.79 -16.09 6.23
C ILE A 217 -4.82 -15.60 7.31
N LEU A 218 -4.96 -16.10 8.54
CA LEU A 218 -4.05 -15.80 9.64
C LEU A 218 -2.63 -16.32 9.36
N GLU A 219 -2.50 -17.54 8.85
CA GLU A 219 -1.21 -18.08 8.43
C GLU A 219 -0.60 -17.26 7.30
N GLU A 220 -1.36 -16.96 6.24
CA GLU A 220 -0.86 -16.16 5.10
C GLU A 220 -0.51 -14.72 5.54
N TYR A 221 -1.25 -14.14 6.48
CA TYR A 221 -0.94 -12.86 7.11
C TYR A 221 0.41 -12.92 7.85
N LYS A 222 0.61 -13.92 8.72
CA LYS A 222 1.86 -14.11 9.46
C LYS A 222 3.05 -14.30 8.52
N CYS A 223 2.91 -15.17 7.52
CA CYS A 223 3.92 -15.35 6.49
C CYS A 223 4.17 -14.07 5.70
N GLY A 224 3.12 -13.29 5.38
CA GLY A 224 3.24 -12.00 4.70
C GLY A 224 4.06 -10.99 5.49
N LYS A 225 3.75 -10.82 6.78
CA LYS A 225 4.48 -9.90 7.67
C LYS A 225 5.92 -10.36 7.93
N ALA A 226 6.15 -11.65 8.14
CA ALA A 226 7.50 -12.20 8.28
C ALA A 226 8.34 -11.96 7.02
N ARG A 227 7.78 -12.22 5.82
CA ARG A 227 8.46 -11.92 4.55
C ARG A 227 8.77 -10.43 4.40
N LEU A 228 7.86 -9.55 4.79
CA LEU A 228 8.09 -8.10 4.76
C LEU A 228 9.22 -7.70 5.70
N LEU A 229 9.25 -8.25 6.92
CA LEU A 229 10.31 -8.00 7.88
C LEU A 229 11.68 -8.42 7.31
N THR A 230 11.80 -9.67 6.86
CA THR A 230 13.05 -10.17 6.25
C THR A 230 13.46 -9.34 5.03
N MET A 231 12.50 -8.92 4.18
CA MET A 231 12.79 -8.06 3.03
C MET A 231 13.35 -6.69 3.44
N LEU A 232 12.94 -6.14 4.58
CA LEU A 232 13.45 -4.86 5.07
C LEU A 232 14.81 -5.04 5.78
N GLU A 233 14.98 -6.13 6.54
CA GLU A 233 16.23 -6.46 7.23
C GLU A 233 17.36 -6.78 6.24
N GLU A 234 17.06 -7.58 5.21
CA GLU A 234 18.00 -8.00 4.17
C GLU A 234 17.99 -7.06 2.95
N SER A 235 17.32 -5.90 3.04
CA SER A 235 17.20 -4.97 1.92
C SER A 235 18.57 -4.47 1.48
N ASP A 236 18.90 -4.54 0.20
CA ASP A 236 20.14 -3.95 -0.35
C ASP A 236 20.12 -2.42 -0.45
N ASP A 237 18.95 -1.79 -0.26
CA ASP A 237 18.81 -0.34 -0.30
C ASP A 237 19.54 0.31 0.90
N PRO A 238 20.54 1.18 0.66
CA PRO A 238 21.31 1.79 1.74
C PRO A 238 20.46 2.65 2.67
N VAL A 239 19.40 3.29 2.15
CA VAL A 239 18.49 4.10 2.96
C VAL A 239 17.71 3.22 3.91
N VAL A 240 17.22 2.06 3.45
CA VAL A 240 16.50 1.11 4.31
C VAL A 240 17.41 0.52 5.37
N LYS A 241 18.65 0.14 5.02
CA LYS A 241 19.66 -0.36 5.99
C LYS A 241 19.98 0.64 7.09
N ILE A 242 20.02 1.94 6.77
CA ILE A 242 20.30 3.01 7.75
C ILE A 242 19.07 3.28 8.62
N VAL A 243 17.89 3.39 8.02
CA VAL A 243 16.66 3.78 8.73
C VAL A 243 16.13 2.65 9.62
N GLN A 244 16.34 1.39 9.23
CA GLN A 244 15.85 0.19 9.93
C GLN A 244 14.39 0.33 10.39
N PRO A 245 13.44 0.42 9.44
CA PRO A 245 12.04 0.67 9.77
C PRO A 245 11.48 -0.39 10.69
N SER A 246 10.98 0.03 11.86
CA SER A 246 10.30 -0.87 12.79
C SER A 246 8.87 -1.13 12.35
N LEU A 247 8.55 -2.40 12.06
CA LEU A 247 7.19 -2.82 11.79
C LEU A 247 6.47 -3.10 13.09
N LYS A 248 5.31 -2.46 13.31
CA LYS A 248 4.43 -2.79 14.44
C LYS A 248 3.56 -3.98 14.07
N THR A 249 4.18 -5.12 13.85
CA THR A 249 3.48 -6.38 13.64
C THR A 249 3.22 -7.01 14.99
N GLY A 250 1.96 -7.30 15.30
CA GLY A 250 1.59 -8.08 16.50
C GLY A 250 1.92 -9.56 16.38
N ILE A 251 3.08 -9.88 15.78
CA ILE A 251 3.65 -11.21 15.52
C ILE A 251 5.03 -11.21 16.17
#